data_AF-A0A8J4Q522-F1
#
_entry.id   AF-A0A8J4Q522-F1
#
_cell.length_a   1.000
_cell.length_b   1.000
_cell.length_c   1.000
_cell.angle_alpha   90.00
_cell.angle_beta   90.00
_cell.angle_gamma   90.00
#
_symmetry.space_group_name_H-M   'P 1'
#
loop_
_entity.id
_entity.type
_entity.pdbx_description
1 polymer ?
#
loop_
_entity_poly.entity_id
_entity_poly.type
_entity_poly.pdbx_seq_one_letter_code
_entity_poly.pdbx_strand_id
1 'polypeptide(L)'
;MLRRSIISISNAFTQKNSLIDNSKSIGGGIGNVNKYYYCTANTNKDEKVDVAQLKKNVLEYKRSRDQVLTAYNDKFRFSIINLTKSANTAKTKHNLSLSDSQTLGKLMSGVSMCASFLSDEERISAQIISNKNPLNVYAEAIHVGEVRGYLVNGDEAPQDVDTKAIFHFSKILYGNLKPIDSYVEGGDLTISKEFQTYFDKSEQIPSYITLENIVSTETDSIEFNGGLVVQTLPFTTEKELEDLVVEIKSMSLYDLFVKEKKSLDEILDILSVNSKQKEPITKITNTIIDFFCRCSAKSFKSKLLTLGLDEVKYLSTHNHNQLNCIYCNKNYDLTVDDFKELIQILENNNNNNNNNNNGDSSSTKPSE
;
A
#
# COMPACT_ATOMS: atom_id res chain seq x y z
N MET A 1 -9.98 -2.46 36.73
CA MET A 1 -10.72 -3.73 36.91
C MET A 1 -11.65 -3.91 35.72
N LEU A 2 -11.64 -5.11 35.11
CA LEU A 2 -12.62 -5.67 34.15
C LEU A 2 -12.82 -4.87 32.83
N ARG A 3 -12.18 -5.17 31.69
CA ARG A 3 -12.12 -6.38 30.82
C ARG A 3 -13.49 -6.96 30.41
N ARG A 4 -13.64 -7.08 29.08
CA ARG A 4 -14.70 -7.70 28.23
C ARG A 4 -15.79 -6.69 27.82
N SER A 5 -15.98 -6.41 26.53
CA SER A 5 -16.43 -7.39 25.54
C SER A 5 -15.93 -7.09 24.11
N ILE A 6 -15.17 -8.02 23.53
CA ILE A 6 -15.05 -8.20 22.08
C ILE A 6 -15.66 -9.57 21.81
N ILE A 7 -16.76 -9.59 21.06
CA ILE A 7 -17.47 -10.80 20.64
C ILE A 7 -16.69 -11.39 19.46
N SER A 8 -15.98 -12.48 19.72
CA SER A 8 -15.36 -13.33 18.72
C SER A 8 -16.39 -14.31 18.16
N ILE A 9 -16.66 -14.24 16.86
CA ILE A 9 -17.32 -15.31 16.11
C ILE A 9 -16.29 -16.43 15.93
N SER A 10 -16.28 -17.36 16.88
CA SER A 10 -15.59 -18.65 16.79
C SER A 10 -16.46 -19.66 17.53
N ASN A 11 -17.49 -20.14 16.85
CA ASN A 11 -18.29 -21.28 17.29
C ASN A 11 -18.93 -21.92 16.06
N ALA A 12 -18.10 -22.60 15.27
CA ALA A 12 -18.60 -23.55 14.28
C ALA A 12 -17.57 -24.65 13.92
N PHE A 13 -16.61 -24.99 14.77
CA PHE A 13 -15.73 -26.15 14.52
C PHE A 13 -15.15 -26.69 15.82
N THR A 14 -15.99 -27.34 16.62
CA THR A 14 -15.52 -28.18 17.73
C THR A 14 -16.57 -29.23 18.05
N GLN A 15 -16.58 -30.32 17.27
CA GLN A 15 -16.85 -31.65 17.80
C GLN A 15 -16.51 -32.73 16.76
N LYS A 16 -15.85 -33.79 17.27
CA LYS A 16 -15.46 -35.06 16.64
C LYS A 16 -14.23 -35.06 15.72
N ASN A 17 -13.08 -35.44 16.29
CA ASN A 17 -12.58 -36.81 16.13
C ASN A 17 -11.40 -37.08 17.08
N SER A 18 -11.63 -37.96 18.04
CA SER A 18 -10.63 -38.70 18.80
C SER A 18 -10.02 -39.82 17.95
N LEU A 19 -8.80 -40.24 18.30
CA LEU A 19 -8.01 -41.40 17.81
C LEU A 19 -7.19 -41.04 16.54
N ILE A 20 -5.86 -41.21 16.43
CA ILE A 20 -4.93 -42.20 16.99
C ILE A 20 -3.53 -41.57 17.13
N ASP A 21 -2.95 -41.65 18.33
CA ASP A 21 -1.51 -41.57 18.58
C ASP A 21 -0.82 -42.78 17.93
N ASN A 22 0.10 -42.54 16.97
CA ASN A 22 1.23 -43.43 16.66
C ASN A 22 2.07 -42.90 15.49
N SER A 23 3.20 -42.24 15.78
CA SER A 23 4.43 -42.46 15.00
C SER A 23 5.67 -42.00 15.78
N LYS A 24 6.55 -42.97 16.01
CA LYS A 24 7.83 -42.88 16.72
C LYS A 24 8.74 -41.78 16.18
N SER A 25 9.39 -41.08 17.11
CA SER A 25 10.60 -40.30 16.87
C SER A 25 11.73 -41.20 16.37
N ILE A 26 12.28 -40.90 15.20
CA ILE A 26 13.62 -41.31 14.80
C ILE A 26 14.39 -40.02 14.55
N GLY A 27 15.43 -39.81 15.35
CA GLY A 27 16.25 -38.60 15.33
C GLY A 27 17.22 -38.55 14.14
N GLY A 28 17.69 -37.32 13.88
CA GLY A 28 18.89 -37.04 13.09
C GLY A 28 18.72 -35.90 12.10
N GLY A 29 19.50 -34.82 12.26
CA GLY A 29 19.89 -33.95 11.16
C GLY A 29 19.30 -32.53 11.16
N ILE A 30 20.20 -31.56 11.19
CA ILE A 30 20.00 -30.10 11.14
C ILE A 30 19.45 -29.69 9.76
N GLY A 31 18.44 -28.81 9.76
CA GLY A 31 17.90 -28.16 8.57
C GLY A 31 16.48 -27.66 8.83
N ASN A 32 16.31 -26.35 9.02
CA ASN A 32 14.98 -25.72 9.08
C ASN A 32 14.35 -25.76 7.68
N VAL A 33 13.78 -26.91 7.33
CA VAL A 33 12.90 -27.04 6.16
C VAL A 33 11.54 -26.47 6.57
N ASN A 34 11.06 -25.46 5.85
CA ASN A 34 9.68 -24.95 5.96
C ASN A 34 8.70 -26.13 5.90
N LYS A 35 8.20 -26.57 7.07
CA LYS A 35 7.18 -27.61 7.16
C LYS A 35 5.84 -26.97 6.84
N TYR A 36 5.43 -27.09 5.57
CA TYR A 36 4.06 -26.81 5.16
C TYR A 36 3.14 -27.88 5.76
N TYR A 37 2.29 -27.49 6.71
CA TYR A 37 1.24 -28.36 7.23
C TYR A 37 0.04 -28.28 6.29
N TYR A 38 -0.36 -29.42 5.72
CA TYR A 38 -1.55 -29.53 4.88
C TYR A 38 -2.70 -30.11 5.72
N CYS A 39 -3.82 -29.40 5.77
CA CYS A 39 -5.07 -29.92 6.32
C CYS A 39 -5.83 -30.60 5.17
N THR A 40 -5.80 -31.94 5.10
CA THR A 40 -6.65 -32.69 4.17
C THR A 40 -8.03 -32.85 4.80
N ALA A 41 -8.95 -31.94 4.45
CA ALA A 41 -10.36 -32.18 4.72
C ALA A 41 -10.82 -33.34 3.83
N ASN A 42 -11.06 -34.52 4.44
CA ASN A 42 -11.67 -35.69 3.82
C ASN A 42 -11.16 -36.08 2.42
N THR A 43 -9.98 -36.68 2.35
CA THR A 43 -9.63 -37.54 1.21
C THR A 43 -9.55 -38.98 1.67
N ASN A 44 -10.21 -39.86 0.91
CA ASN A 44 -10.04 -41.30 1.02
C ASN A 44 -8.55 -41.65 1.09
N LYS A 45 -8.17 -42.59 1.94
CA LYS A 45 -6.78 -42.93 2.31
C LYS A 45 -5.86 -43.38 1.14
N ASP A 46 -6.34 -43.38 -0.11
CA ASP A 46 -5.66 -43.96 -1.27
C ASP A 46 -5.37 -42.96 -2.41
N GLU A 47 -5.72 -41.68 -2.30
CA GLU A 47 -5.32 -40.68 -3.31
C GLU A 47 -3.88 -40.20 -3.07
N LYS A 48 -2.95 -40.69 -3.91
CA LYS A 48 -1.60 -40.14 -3.99
C LYS A 48 -1.68 -38.67 -4.40
N VAL A 49 -1.37 -37.78 -3.47
CA VAL A 49 -1.25 -36.35 -3.72
C VAL A 49 -0.11 -36.10 -4.72
N ASP A 50 -0.43 -35.54 -5.89
CA ASP A 50 0.57 -35.11 -6.87
C ASP A 50 1.26 -33.82 -6.39
N VAL A 51 2.42 -34.00 -5.76
CA VAL A 51 3.24 -32.92 -5.23
C VAL A 51 3.74 -31.97 -6.34
N ALA A 52 3.98 -32.49 -7.55
CA ALA A 52 4.46 -31.66 -8.66
C ALA A 52 3.36 -30.72 -9.16
N GLN A 53 2.13 -31.25 -9.31
CA GLN A 53 0.98 -30.43 -9.67
C GLN A 53 0.65 -29.38 -8.59
N LEU A 54 0.72 -29.74 -7.31
CA LEU A 54 0.52 -28.78 -6.23
C LEU A 54 1.56 -27.66 -6.24
N LYS A 55 2.84 -27.97 -6.44
CA LYS A 55 3.89 -26.95 -6.58
C LYS A 55 3.59 -25.97 -7.72
N LYS A 56 3.13 -26.50 -8.86
CA LYS A 56 2.72 -25.69 -10.01
C LYS A 56 1.54 -24.78 -9.68
N ASN A 57 0.51 -25.31 -9.02
CA ASN A 57 -0.67 -24.54 -8.61
C ASN A 57 -0.31 -23.41 -7.62
N VAL A 58 0.59 -23.68 -6.66
CA VAL A 58 1.05 -22.67 -5.69
C VAL A 58 1.86 -21.58 -6.39
N LEU A 59 2.74 -21.95 -7.32
CA LEU A 59 3.53 -20.99 -8.09
C LEU A 59 2.62 -20.09 -8.95
N GLU A 60 1.62 -20.69 -9.59
CA GLU A 60 0.63 -19.96 -10.38
C GLU A 60 -0.22 -19.04 -9.50
N TYR A 61 -0.65 -19.50 -8.32
CA TYR A 61 -1.35 -18.67 -7.34
C TYR A 61 -0.51 -17.46 -6.91
N LYS A 62 0.75 -17.67 -6.53
CA LYS A 62 1.68 -16.60 -6.16
C LYS A 62 1.83 -15.57 -7.28
N ARG A 63 1.95 -16.02 -8.53
CA ARG A 63 2.07 -15.13 -9.69
C ARG A 63 0.75 -14.42 -10.04
N SER A 64 -0.38 -15.03 -9.69
CA SER A 64 -1.70 -14.46 -9.94
C SER A 64 -2.05 -13.32 -8.98
N ARG A 65 -1.38 -13.17 -7.84
CA ARG A 65 -1.65 -12.10 -6.88
C ARG A 65 -0.60 -11.01 -6.99
N ASP A 66 -1.02 -9.79 -6.68
CA ASP A 66 -0.06 -8.75 -6.35
C ASP A 66 0.54 -9.09 -4.98
N GLN A 67 1.85 -8.90 -4.86
CA GLN A 67 2.59 -9.24 -3.67
C GLN A 67 3.89 -8.44 -3.62
N VAL A 68 4.34 -8.15 -2.40
CA VAL A 68 5.66 -7.62 -2.09
C VAL A 68 6.41 -8.66 -1.27
N LEU A 69 7.65 -8.93 -1.65
CA LEU A 69 8.55 -9.77 -0.88
C LEU A 69 9.65 -8.90 -0.31
N THR A 70 9.85 -8.97 1.00
CA THR A 70 11.05 -8.45 1.65
C THR A 70 12.02 -9.58 1.93
N ALA A 71 13.27 -9.38 1.55
CA ALA A 71 14.34 -10.35 1.76
C ALA A 71 15.55 -9.71 2.41
N TYR A 72 16.33 -10.51 3.11
CA TYR A 72 17.55 -10.07 3.80
C TYR A 72 18.66 -11.06 3.53
N ASN A 73 19.88 -10.57 3.40
CA ASN A 73 21.11 -11.33 3.63
C ASN A 73 21.99 -10.54 4.60
N ASP A 74 23.26 -10.94 4.77
CA ASP A 74 24.15 -10.28 5.75
C ASP A 74 24.56 -8.85 5.34
N LYS A 75 24.32 -8.46 4.09
CA LYS A 75 24.81 -7.20 3.52
C LYS A 75 23.71 -6.26 3.04
N PHE A 76 22.57 -6.79 2.67
CA PHE A 76 21.50 -6.06 2.00
C PHE A 76 20.14 -6.47 2.53
N ARG A 77 19.24 -5.49 2.55
CA ARG A 77 17.80 -5.72 2.58
C ARG A 77 17.21 -5.41 1.21
N PHE A 78 16.28 -6.24 0.78
CA PHE A 78 15.60 -6.18 -0.49
C PHE A 78 14.10 -6.03 -0.26
N SER A 79 13.44 -5.30 -1.15
CA SER A 79 11.99 -5.36 -1.34
C SER A 79 11.72 -5.45 -2.85
N ILE A 80 11.06 -6.50 -3.30
CA ILE A 80 10.64 -6.69 -4.69
C ILE A 80 9.12 -6.78 -4.76
N ILE A 81 8.51 -6.19 -5.79
CA ILE A 81 7.05 -6.12 -5.90
C ILE A 81 6.53 -6.44 -7.30
N ASN A 82 5.40 -7.15 -7.33
CA ASN A 82 4.48 -7.18 -8.46
C ASN A 82 3.16 -6.54 -8.00
N LEU A 83 2.76 -5.48 -8.69
CA LEU A 83 1.59 -4.67 -8.38
C LEU A 83 0.73 -4.41 -9.64
N THR A 84 0.74 -5.36 -10.56
CA THR A 84 0.11 -5.21 -11.87
C THR A 84 -1.41 -5.10 -11.77
N LYS A 85 -2.06 -5.89 -10.89
CA LYS A 85 -3.52 -5.90 -10.77
C LYS A 85 -4.07 -4.65 -10.10
N SER A 86 -3.40 -4.18 -9.06
CA SER A 86 -3.80 -3.01 -8.29
C SER A 86 -3.56 -1.73 -9.11
N ALA A 87 -2.49 -1.68 -9.90
CA ALA A 87 -2.28 -0.59 -10.85
C ALA A 87 -3.35 -0.58 -11.95
N ASN A 88 -3.72 -1.73 -12.53
CA ASN A 88 -4.84 -1.80 -13.48
C ASN A 88 -6.17 -1.41 -12.81
N THR A 89 -6.39 -1.82 -11.56
CA THR A 89 -7.59 -1.43 -10.80
C THR A 89 -7.66 0.08 -10.62
N ALA A 90 -6.54 0.74 -10.31
CA ALA A 90 -6.44 2.19 -10.25
C ALA A 90 -6.72 2.83 -11.61
N LYS A 91 -6.10 2.32 -12.70
CA LYS A 91 -6.35 2.79 -14.07
C LYS A 91 -7.84 2.77 -14.41
N THR A 92 -8.50 1.62 -14.23
CA THR A 92 -9.92 1.45 -14.55
C THR A 92 -10.80 2.33 -13.67
N LYS A 93 -10.55 2.38 -12.36
CA LYS A 93 -11.35 3.21 -11.44
C LYS A 93 -11.26 4.69 -11.77
N HIS A 94 -10.08 5.18 -12.11
CA HIS A 94 -9.82 6.60 -12.35
C HIS A 94 -9.86 7.00 -13.82
N ASN A 95 -10.17 6.06 -14.73
CA ASN A 95 -10.15 6.26 -16.17
C ASN A 95 -8.85 6.92 -16.67
N LEU A 96 -7.71 6.42 -16.20
CA LEU A 96 -6.41 7.01 -16.49
C LEU A 96 -5.93 6.69 -17.89
N SER A 97 -5.22 7.66 -18.50
CA SER A 97 -4.41 7.41 -19.70
C SER A 97 -3.30 6.40 -19.38
N LEU A 98 -2.71 5.80 -20.43
CA LEU A 98 -1.58 4.88 -20.24
C LEU A 98 -0.40 5.56 -19.52
N SER A 99 -0.04 6.78 -19.92
CA SER A 99 1.05 7.55 -19.29
C SER A 99 0.77 7.87 -17.82
N ASP A 100 -0.47 8.27 -17.50
CA ASP A 100 -0.86 8.56 -16.11
C ASP A 100 -0.87 7.28 -15.27
N SER A 101 -1.34 6.17 -15.85
CA SER A 101 -1.35 4.87 -15.19
C SER A 101 0.06 4.34 -14.90
N GLN A 102 1.04 4.63 -15.78
CA GLN A 102 2.46 4.34 -15.53
C GLN A 102 2.99 5.13 -14.34
N THR A 103 2.68 6.43 -14.30
CA THR A 103 3.14 7.33 -13.24
C THR A 103 2.56 6.93 -11.89
N LEU A 104 1.24 6.74 -11.82
CA LEU A 104 0.56 6.31 -10.58
C LEU A 104 0.98 4.90 -10.17
N GLY A 105 1.08 3.95 -11.11
CA GLY A 105 1.49 2.58 -10.84
C GLY A 105 2.89 2.49 -10.24
N LYS A 106 3.85 3.25 -10.78
CA LYS A 106 5.20 3.34 -10.22
C LYS A 106 5.19 3.92 -8.80
N LEU A 107 4.42 4.98 -8.55
CA LEU A 107 4.33 5.58 -7.22
C LEU A 107 3.74 4.60 -6.21
N MET A 108 2.65 3.90 -6.58
CA MET A 108 2.03 2.85 -5.77
C MET A 108 3.00 1.70 -5.45
N SER A 109 3.82 1.27 -6.42
CA SER A 109 4.85 0.26 -6.19
C SER A 109 5.92 0.74 -5.20
N GLY A 110 6.40 1.98 -5.37
CA GLY A 110 7.40 2.56 -4.48
C GLY A 110 6.92 2.67 -3.03
N VAL A 111 5.71 3.20 -2.79
CA VAL A 111 5.16 3.29 -1.42
C VAL A 111 4.89 1.91 -0.82
N SER A 112 4.45 0.93 -1.62
CA SER A 112 4.19 -0.43 -1.14
C SER A 112 5.48 -1.15 -0.74
N MET A 113 6.56 -0.99 -1.51
CA MET A 113 7.88 -1.50 -1.14
C MET A 113 8.41 -0.83 0.14
N CYS A 114 8.25 0.49 0.27
CA CYS A 114 8.67 1.18 1.50
C CYS A 114 7.85 0.75 2.73
N ALA A 115 6.53 0.60 2.58
CA ALA A 115 5.64 0.16 3.65
C ALA A 115 5.92 -1.29 4.09
N SER A 116 6.46 -2.13 3.20
CA SER A 116 6.83 -3.50 3.54
C SER A 116 7.93 -3.62 4.61
N PHE A 117 8.70 -2.55 4.83
CA PHE A 117 9.71 -2.46 5.89
C PHE A 117 9.16 -1.97 7.24
N LEU A 118 7.90 -1.54 7.29
CA LEU A 118 7.25 -1.09 8.52
C LEU A 118 6.65 -2.26 9.33
N SER A 119 5.88 -1.96 10.37
CA SER A 119 5.17 -2.95 11.19
C SER A 119 3.66 -2.67 11.26
N ASP A 120 2.87 -3.68 11.61
CA ASP A 120 1.44 -3.55 11.95
C ASP A 120 0.62 -2.74 10.91
N GLU A 121 -0.21 -1.77 11.31
CA GLU A 121 -0.94 -0.86 10.42
C GLU A 121 -0.21 0.49 10.14
N GLU A 122 1.12 0.53 10.30
CA GLU A 122 1.90 1.70 9.90
C GLU A 122 1.86 1.92 8.38
N ARG A 123 2.02 3.18 7.98
CA ARG A 123 1.71 3.61 6.61
C ARG A 123 2.80 4.50 6.04
N ILE A 124 3.00 4.35 4.75
CA ILE A 124 3.77 5.27 3.92
C ILE A 124 2.80 5.96 2.98
N SER A 125 2.93 7.27 2.83
CA SER A 125 2.36 7.97 1.68
C SER A 125 3.42 8.76 0.94
N ALA A 126 3.28 8.84 -0.37
CA ALA A 126 4.07 9.72 -1.21
C ALA A 126 3.14 10.54 -2.09
N GLN A 127 3.50 11.80 -2.26
CA GLN A 127 2.78 12.75 -3.07
C GLN A 127 3.77 13.52 -3.94
N ILE A 128 3.45 13.67 -5.23
CA ILE A 128 4.15 14.59 -6.11
C ILE A 128 3.20 15.72 -6.46
N ILE A 129 3.63 16.94 -6.18
CA ILE A 129 2.91 18.16 -6.57
C ILE A 129 3.76 18.86 -7.62
N SER A 130 3.16 19.20 -8.75
CA SER A 130 3.85 19.91 -9.81
C SER A 130 2.92 20.93 -10.48
N ASN A 131 3.51 21.88 -11.19
CA ASN A 131 2.76 22.89 -11.95
C ASN A 131 2.51 22.48 -13.41
N LYS A 132 2.80 21.22 -13.76
CA LYS A 132 2.59 20.61 -15.09
C LYS A 132 1.77 19.34 -14.93
N ASN A 133 1.04 18.91 -15.94
CA ASN A 133 0.37 17.61 -15.86
C ASN A 133 1.38 16.45 -15.71
N PRO A 134 1.15 15.52 -14.76
CA PRO A 134 0.12 15.56 -13.71
C PRO A 134 0.42 16.55 -12.58
N LEU A 135 -0.60 17.34 -12.19
CA LEU A 135 -0.50 18.34 -11.12
C LEU A 135 -0.31 17.72 -9.74
N ASN A 136 -0.96 16.59 -9.51
CA ASN A 136 -0.90 15.88 -8.25
C ASN A 136 -0.94 14.38 -8.47
N VAL A 137 0.05 13.66 -7.96
CA VAL A 137 0.07 12.20 -7.93
C VAL A 137 0.24 11.77 -6.48
N TYR A 138 -0.71 11.02 -5.95
CA TYR A 138 -0.70 10.57 -4.57
C TYR A 138 -0.83 9.05 -4.50
N ALA A 139 -0.03 8.41 -3.65
CA ALA A 139 -0.25 7.02 -3.27
C ALA A 139 0.03 6.82 -1.77
N GLU A 140 -0.71 5.92 -1.16
CA GLU A 140 -0.42 5.42 0.18
C GLU A 140 -0.48 3.89 0.22
N ALA A 141 0.38 3.31 1.05
CA ALA A 141 0.40 1.89 1.34
C ALA A 141 0.52 1.64 2.85
N ILE A 142 -0.12 0.56 3.29
CA ILE A 142 -0.08 0.07 4.67
C ILE A 142 0.72 -1.22 4.69
N HIS A 143 1.50 -1.45 5.73
CA HIS A 143 2.29 -2.66 5.90
C HIS A 143 1.49 -3.97 5.71
N VAL A 144 0.21 -4.00 6.10
CA VAL A 144 -0.68 -5.17 5.92
C VAL A 144 -1.07 -5.49 4.47
N GLY A 145 -0.60 -4.71 3.50
CA GLY A 145 -0.79 -5.00 2.08
C GLY A 145 -1.98 -4.30 1.42
N GLU A 146 -2.37 -3.15 1.96
CA GLU A 146 -3.36 -2.30 1.30
C GLU A 146 -2.68 -1.14 0.60
N VAL A 147 -3.04 -0.90 -0.66
CA VAL A 147 -2.53 0.25 -1.44
C VAL A 147 -3.69 1.00 -2.08
N ARG A 148 -3.57 2.33 -2.17
CA ARG A 148 -4.45 3.16 -2.99
C ARG A 148 -3.74 4.40 -3.44
N GLY A 149 -4.24 5.03 -4.48
CA GLY A 149 -3.66 6.25 -5.00
C GLY A 149 -4.55 6.88 -6.05
N TYR A 150 -4.26 8.12 -6.37
CA TYR A 150 -4.97 8.88 -7.39
C TYR A 150 -4.01 9.81 -8.11
N LEU A 151 -4.41 10.23 -9.31
CA LEU A 151 -3.67 11.19 -10.11
C LEU A 151 -4.66 12.25 -10.61
N VAL A 152 -4.27 13.51 -10.50
CA VAL A 152 -5.04 14.66 -10.95
C VAL A 152 -4.26 15.38 -12.04
N ASN A 153 -4.87 15.49 -13.21
CA ASN A 153 -4.45 16.39 -14.27
C ASN A 153 -5.25 17.69 -14.16
N GLY A 154 -4.61 18.81 -14.43
CA GLY A 154 -5.28 20.08 -14.68
C GLY A 154 -5.32 20.40 -16.16
N ASP A 155 -5.61 21.67 -16.45
CA ASP A 155 -5.56 22.19 -17.82
C ASP A 155 -4.13 22.23 -18.35
N GLU A 156 -3.97 22.37 -19.67
CA GLU A 156 -2.64 22.48 -20.29
C GLU A 156 -1.85 23.65 -19.67
N ALA A 157 -0.70 23.32 -19.06
CA ALA A 157 0.16 24.32 -18.45
C ALA A 157 0.77 25.24 -19.54
N PRO A 158 0.86 26.55 -19.29
CA PRO A 158 1.59 27.48 -20.15
C PRO A 158 3.04 27.03 -20.38
N GLN A 159 3.63 27.36 -21.53
CA GLN A 159 4.98 26.91 -21.92
C GLN A 159 6.12 27.36 -20.97
N ASP A 160 5.91 28.43 -20.19
CA ASP A 160 6.95 29.07 -19.36
C ASP A 160 6.84 28.77 -17.84
N VAL A 161 6.11 27.72 -17.44
CA VAL A 161 5.92 27.39 -16.03
C VAL A 161 7.11 26.60 -15.48
N ASP A 162 7.55 26.90 -14.25
CA ASP A 162 8.55 26.09 -13.55
C ASP A 162 8.07 24.64 -13.44
N THR A 163 8.82 23.74 -14.07
CA THR A 163 8.49 22.32 -14.19
C THR A 163 8.94 21.51 -12.97
N LYS A 164 9.58 22.14 -12.00
CA LYS A 164 10.02 21.46 -10.78
C LYS A 164 8.81 20.90 -10.03
N ALA A 165 8.91 19.61 -9.75
CA ALA A 165 8.00 18.93 -8.86
C ALA A 165 8.55 18.91 -7.43
N ILE A 166 7.64 18.84 -6.46
CA ILE A 166 7.94 18.58 -5.06
C ILE A 166 7.48 17.15 -4.75
N PHE A 167 8.40 16.31 -4.30
CA PHE A 167 8.12 14.97 -3.77
C PHE A 167 8.00 15.05 -2.25
N HIS A 168 6.79 14.86 -1.75
CA HIS A 168 6.48 14.75 -0.32
C HIS A 168 6.34 13.27 0.05
N PHE A 169 7.18 12.81 0.97
CA PHE A 169 7.14 11.47 1.52
C PHE A 169 6.81 11.53 3.01
N SER A 170 5.85 10.73 3.47
CA SER A 170 5.36 10.75 4.84
C SER A 170 5.30 9.35 5.45
N LYS A 171 5.83 9.23 6.67
CA LYS A 171 5.75 8.01 7.50
C LYS A 171 4.76 8.21 8.63
N ILE A 172 3.71 7.40 8.67
CA ILE A 172 2.71 7.38 9.74
C ILE A 172 2.98 6.15 10.59
N LEU A 173 3.68 6.35 11.71
CA LEU A 173 4.19 5.30 12.58
C LEU A 173 3.41 5.19 13.88
N TYR A 174 3.38 4.01 14.48
CA TYR A 174 2.78 3.85 15.81
C TYR A 174 3.60 4.59 16.86
N GLY A 175 2.91 5.20 17.82
CA GLY A 175 3.54 5.95 18.90
C GLY A 175 3.92 7.38 18.54
N ASN A 176 3.84 7.77 17.26
CA ASN A 176 4.07 9.15 16.85
C ASN A 176 2.77 9.96 16.85
N LEU A 177 2.78 11.15 17.46
CA LEU A 177 1.63 12.06 17.46
C LEU A 177 1.39 12.71 16.09
N LYS A 178 2.44 12.82 15.27
CA LYS A 178 2.41 13.42 13.94
C LYS A 178 3.19 12.56 12.96
N PRO A 179 2.82 12.57 11.67
CA PRO A 179 3.63 11.94 10.64
C PRO A 179 5.05 12.51 10.60
N ILE A 180 6.00 11.70 10.15
CA ILE A 180 7.35 12.15 9.83
C ILE A 180 7.37 12.49 8.34
N ASP A 181 7.41 13.77 8.02
CA ASP A 181 7.37 14.28 6.66
C ASP A 181 8.76 14.62 6.12
N SER A 182 8.98 14.34 4.84
CA SER A 182 10.18 14.68 4.09
C SER A 182 9.79 15.29 2.76
N TYR A 183 10.50 16.35 2.36
CA TYR A 183 10.24 17.07 1.12
C TYR A 183 11.51 17.09 0.28
N VAL A 184 11.40 16.67 -0.97
CA VAL A 184 12.48 16.71 -1.96
C VAL A 184 12.02 17.60 -3.10
N GLU A 185 12.75 18.69 -3.31
CA GLU A 185 12.50 19.63 -4.41
C GLU A 185 13.34 19.28 -5.65
N GLY A 186 12.84 19.71 -6.81
CA GLY A 186 13.58 19.67 -8.07
C GLY A 186 13.38 18.40 -8.88
N GLY A 187 12.26 17.72 -8.65
CA GLY A 187 11.86 16.53 -9.38
C GLY A 187 11.40 16.81 -10.82
N ASP A 188 11.44 15.78 -11.66
CA ASP A 188 11.01 15.82 -13.07
C ASP A 188 9.89 14.82 -13.38
N LEU A 189 9.15 14.38 -12.33
CA LEU A 189 8.11 13.35 -12.36
C LEU A 189 8.63 11.94 -12.69
N THR A 190 9.95 11.74 -12.74
CA THR A 190 10.55 10.41 -12.83
C THR A 190 10.51 9.73 -11.47
N ILE A 191 9.42 9.03 -11.17
CA ILE A 191 9.13 8.43 -9.86
C ILE A 191 10.33 7.72 -9.23
N SER A 192 11.05 6.86 -9.97
CA SER A 192 12.21 6.14 -9.42
C SER A 192 13.31 7.09 -8.93
N LYS A 193 13.54 8.20 -9.64
CA LYS A 193 14.52 9.22 -9.29
C LYS A 193 14.09 10.05 -8.08
N GLU A 194 12.79 10.30 -7.92
CA GLU A 194 12.23 10.95 -6.73
C GLU A 194 12.50 10.11 -5.48
N PHE A 195 12.18 8.81 -5.52
CA PHE A 195 12.48 7.89 -4.43
C PHE A 195 14.00 7.77 -4.18
N GLN A 196 14.82 7.67 -5.23
CA GLN A 196 16.27 7.63 -5.08
C GLN A 196 16.79 8.88 -4.37
N THR A 197 16.35 10.06 -4.80
CA THR A 197 16.76 11.34 -4.18
C THR A 197 16.29 11.44 -2.74
N TYR A 198 15.10 10.92 -2.43
CA TYR A 198 14.62 10.80 -1.05
C TYR A 198 15.52 9.90 -0.21
N PHE A 199 15.89 8.70 -0.70
CA PHE A 199 16.80 7.81 0.02
C PHE A 199 18.16 8.46 0.26
N ASP A 200 18.73 9.12 -0.75
CA ASP A 200 20.05 9.73 -0.68
C ASP A 200 20.08 10.91 0.31
N LYS A 201 19.05 11.78 0.29
CA LYS A 201 19.03 13.02 1.09
C LYS A 201 18.40 12.85 2.48
N SER A 202 17.35 12.05 2.59
CA SER A 202 16.52 11.99 3.81
C SER A 202 16.84 10.77 4.66
N GLU A 203 16.95 9.58 4.05
CA GLU A 203 17.26 8.35 4.81
C GLU A 203 18.76 8.20 5.07
N GLN A 204 19.61 8.71 4.17
CA GLN A 204 21.08 8.62 4.25
C GLN A 204 21.59 7.18 4.40
N ILE A 205 20.84 6.22 3.87
CA ILE A 205 21.23 4.81 3.74
C ILE A 205 21.57 4.58 2.27
N PRO A 206 22.78 4.10 1.93
CA PRO A 206 23.09 3.73 0.55
C PRO A 206 22.06 2.73 0.03
N SER A 207 21.32 3.16 -0.99
CA SER A 207 20.11 2.51 -1.51
C SER A 207 20.11 2.55 -3.03
N TYR A 208 19.41 1.60 -3.64
CA TYR A 208 19.04 1.68 -5.05
C TYR A 208 17.59 1.27 -5.24
N ILE A 209 16.84 2.06 -6.02
CA ILE A 209 15.46 1.76 -6.41
C ILE A 209 15.32 1.75 -7.93
N THR A 210 14.61 0.73 -8.44
CA THR A 210 14.13 0.68 -9.81
C THR A 210 12.65 0.35 -9.84
N LEU A 211 11.91 0.99 -10.75
CA LEU A 211 10.48 0.79 -10.94
C LEU A 211 10.22 0.63 -12.44
N GLU A 212 9.57 -0.47 -12.79
CA GLU A 212 9.23 -0.84 -14.16
C GLU A 212 7.71 -0.81 -14.32
N ASN A 213 7.24 -0.18 -15.39
CA ASN A 213 5.84 -0.25 -15.78
C ASN A 213 5.73 -0.37 -17.30
N ILE A 214 5.16 -1.48 -17.76
CA ILE A 214 4.96 -1.81 -19.17
C ILE A 214 3.46 -1.78 -19.44
N VAL A 215 3.08 -1.05 -20.48
CA VAL A 215 1.70 -0.88 -20.93
C VAL A 215 1.51 -1.50 -22.31
N SER A 216 0.30 -1.97 -22.56
CA SER A 216 -0.16 -2.47 -23.85
C SER A 216 -1.13 -1.45 -24.46
N THR A 217 -0.76 -0.89 -25.61
CA THR A 217 -1.66 -0.01 -26.38
C THR A 217 -2.80 -0.79 -27.04
N GLU A 218 -2.59 -2.06 -27.35
CA GLU A 218 -3.61 -2.92 -27.97
C GLU A 218 -4.76 -3.22 -27.02
N THR A 219 -4.46 -3.44 -25.74
CA THR A 219 -5.46 -3.78 -24.71
C THR A 219 -5.82 -2.62 -23.79
N ASP A 220 -5.21 -1.46 -23.99
CA ASP A 220 -5.30 -0.29 -23.10
C ASP A 220 -5.16 -0.67 -21.61
N SER A 221 -4.11 -1.45 -21.32
CA SER A 221 -3.88 -2.04 -19.99
C SER A 221 -2.42 -1.99 -19.58
N ILE A 222 -2.16 -2.22 -18.29
CA ILE A 222 -0.81 -2.38 -17.75
C ILE A 222 -0.46 -3.87 -17.80
N GLU A 223 0.56 -4.25 -18.58
CA GLU A 223 1.05 -5.63 -18.66
C GLU A 223 1.90 -6.00 -17.45
N PHE A 224 2.64 -5.02 -16.92
CA PHE A 224 3.49 -5.21 -15.76
C PHE A 224 3.67 -3.91 -15.00
N ASN A 225 3.54 -3.97 -13.69
CA ASN A 225 3.93 -2.88 -12.79
C ASN A 225 4.64 -3.49 -11.59
N GLY A 226 5.91 -3.16 -11.44
CA GLY A 226 6.76 -3.77 -10.43
C GLY A 226 7.99 -2.94 -10.13
N GLY A 227 8.83 -3.45 -9.25
CA GLY A 227 10.05 -2.77 -8.86
C GLY A 227 10.87 -3.53 -7.85
N LEU A 228 12.04 -2.98 -7.58
CA LEU A 228 13.00 -3.49 -6.62
C LEU A 228 13.63 -2.32 -5.87
N VAL A 229 13.67 -2.43 -4.55
CA VAL A 229 14.49 -1.60 -3.66
C VAL A 229 15.54 -2.49 -3.03
N VAL A 230 16.79 -2.06 -3.04
CA VAL A 230 17.88 -2.65 -2.26
C VAL A 230 18.52 -1.59 -1.41
N GLN A 231 18.81 -1.92 -0.15
CA GLN A 231 19.49 -1.02 0.78
C GLN A 231 20.56 -1.78 1.53
N THR A 232 21.67 -1.10 1.78
CA THR A 232 22.79 -1.64 2.55
C THR A 232 22.39 -1.85 4.02
N LEU A 233 22.91 -2.92 4.60
CA LEU A 233 22.95 -3.13 6.04
C LEU A 233 24.26 -2.56 6.62
N PRO A 234 24.35 -2.38 7.95
CA PRO A 234 25.60 -1.97 8.59
C PRO A 234 26.77 -2.85 8.15
N PHE A 235 27.94 -2.24 7.99
CA PHE A 235 29.20 -2.90 7.56
C PHE A 235 29.29 -3.29 6.09
N THR A 236 28.29 -2.98 5.26
CA THR A 236 28.37 -3.11 3.80
C THR A 236 28.99 -1.87 3.17
N THR A 237 29.89 -2.06 2.21
CA THR A 237 30.55 -0.96 1.50
C THR A 237 29.72 -0.45 0.32
N GLU A 238 29.88 0.83 -0.05
CA GLU A 238 29.21 1.39 -1.24
C GLU A 238 29.60 0.65 -2.52
N LYS A 239 30.85 0.22 -2.65
CA LYS A 239 31.33 -0.59 -3.79
C LYS A 239 30.56 -1.89 -3.96
N GLU A 240 30.20 -2.54 -2.85
CA GLU A 240 29.40 -3.77 -2.87
C GLU A 240 27.97 -3.50 -3.37
N LEU A 241 27.39 -2.34 -3.03
CA LEU A 241 26.12 -1.89 -3.59
C LEU A 241 26.26 -1.59 -5.08
N GLU A 242 27.31 -0.88 -5.50
CA GLU A 242 27.55 -0.55 -6.92
C GLU A 242 27.65 -1.80 -7.80
N ASP A 243 28.41 -2.81 -7.37
CA ASP A 243 28.52 -4.10 -8.05
C ASP A 243 27.15 -4.76 -8.23
N LEU A 244 26.31 -4.74 -7.19
CA LEU A 244 24.95 -5.29 -7.23
C LEU A 244 24.01 -4.45 -8.12
N VAL A 245 24.16 -3.12 -8.12
CA VAL A 245 23.35 -2.22 -8.97
C VAL A 245 23.67 -2.43 -10.45
N VAL A 246 24.93 -2.68 -10.82
CA VAL A 246 25.30 -3.02 -12.21
C VAL A 246 24.57 -4.28 -12.67
N GLU A 247 24.48 -5.27 -11.78
CA GLU A 247 23.76 -6.50 -12.06
C GLU A 247 22.23 -6.27 -12.19
N ILE A 248 21.62 -5.57 -11.24
CA ILE A 248 20.19 -5.23 -11.30
C ILE A 248 19.86 -4.48 -12.60
N LYS A 249 20.69 -3.53 -13.01
CA LYS A 249 20.52 -2.75 -14.25
C LYS A 249 20.67 -3.60 -15.53
N SER A 250 21.34 -4.74 -15.45
CA SER A 250 21.48 -5.67 -16.59
C SER A 250 20.27 -6.59 -16.77
N MET A 251 19.36 -6.60 -15.79
CA MET A 251 18.16 -7.43 -15.79
C MET A 251 16.92 -6.58 -16.10
N SER A 252 15.89 -7.23 -16.66
CA SER A 252 14.54 -6.66 -16.76
C SER A 252 13.59 -7.47 -15.87
N LEU A 253 12.93 -6.80 -14.93
CA LEU A 253 11.92 -7.44 -14.10
C LEU A 253 10.73 -7.92 -14.94
N TYR A 254 10.35 -7.16 -15.97
CA TYR A 254 9.34 -7.57 -16.95
C TYR A 254 9.72 -8.89 -17.62
N ASP A 255 10.93 -9.00 -18.17
CA ASP A 255 11.35 -10.21 -18.88
C ASP A 255 11.36 -11.43 -17.94
N LEU A 256 11.92 -11.28 -16.74
CA LEU A 256 11.99 -12.36 -15.75
C LEU A 256 10.59 -12.79 -15.28
N PHE A 257 9.71 -11.84 -14.93
CA PHE A 257 8.41 -12.14 -14.32
C PHE A 257 7.34 -12.54 -15.35
N VAL A 258 7.31 -11.85 -16.49
CA VAL A 258 6.27 -12.01 -17.53
C VAL A 258 6.70 -13.03 -18.58
N LYS A 259 7.86 -12.84 -19.24
CA LYS A 259 8.29 -13.71 -20.34
C LYS A 259 8.82 -15.06 -19.85
N GLU A 260 9.74 -15.03 -18.89
CA GLU A 260 10.36 -16.24 -18.31
C GLU A 260 9.52 -16.89 -17.21
N LYS A 261 8.43 -16.23 -16.80
CA LYS A 261 7.45 -16.76 -15.85
C LYS A 261 8.00 -17.07 -14.45
N LYS A 262 9.08 -16.39 -14.04
CA LYS A 262 9.66 -16.53 -12.70
C LYS A 262 8.77 -15.89 -11.64
N SER A 263 8.77 -16.49 -10.46
CA SER A 263 8.23 -15.89 -9.24
C SER A 263 9.18 -14.83 -8.67
N LEU A 264 8.66 -13.96 -7.79
CA LEU A 264 9.49 -12.98 -7.10
C LEU A 264 10.54 -13.66 -6.20
N ASP A 265 10.22 -14.82 -5.62
CA ASP A 265 11.17 -15.65 -4.87
C ASP A 265 12.36 -16.05 -5.77
N GLU A 266 12.09 -16.59 -6.98
CA GLU A 266 13.14 -16.98 -7.93
C GLU A 266 13.96 -15.80 -8.47
N ILE A 267 13.34 -14.63 -8.62
CA ILE A 267 14.05 -13.41 -9.03
C ILE A 267 14.99 -12.93 -7.92
N LEU A 268 14.57 -12.99 -6.66
CA LEU A 268 15.45 -12.70 -5.52
C LEU A 268 16.60 -13.70 -5.43
N ASP A 269 16.35 -14.99 -5.68
CA ASP A 269 17.40 -16.00 -5.71
C ASP A 269 18.44 -15.69 -6.79
N ILE A 270 18.01 -15.26 -7.98
CA ILE A 270 18.92 -14.82 -9.06
C ILE A 270 19.82 -13.68 -8.57
N LEU A 271 19.24 -12.64 -7.96
CA LEU A 271 19.99 -11.49 -7.44
C LEU A 271 20.96 -11.88 -6.31
N SER A 272 20.65 -12.93 -5.56
CA SER A 272 21.48 -13.42 -4.46
C SER A 272 22.65 -14.27 -4.97
N VAL A 273 22.40 -15.11 -5.98
CA VAL A 273 23.37 -16.08 -6.54
C VAL A 273 24.35 -15.44 -7.52
N ASN A 274 23.89 -14.50 -8.34
CA ASN A 274 24.70 -13.87 -9.37
C ASN A 274 25.56 -12.71 -8.83
N SER A 275 25.21 -12.17 -7.66
CA SER A 275 26.07 -11.22 -6.97
C SER A 275 27.42 -11.87 -6.71
N LYS A 276 28.51 -11.13 -6.97
CA LYS A 276 29.89 -11.55 -6.63
C LYS A 276 30.06 -11.97 -5.16
N GLN A 277 29.05 -11.70 -4.34
CA GLN A 277 29.06 -11.82 -2.89
C GLN A 277 28.41 -13.13 -2.41
N LYS A 278 27.68 -13.89 -3.25
CA LYS A 278 27.11 -15.24 -2.95
C LYS A 278 26.55 -15.42 -1.54
N GLU A 279 25.90 -14.38 -1.00
CA GLU A 279 25.30 -14.46 0.32
C GLU A 279 23.89 -15.04 0.21
N PRO A 280 23.55 -16.13 0.94
CA PRO A 280 22.23 -16.72 0.90
C PRO A 280 21.20 -15.76 1.50
N ILE A 281 19.98 -15.78 0.96
CA ILE A 281 18.85 -15.09 1.58
C ILE A 281 18.54 -15.77 2.93
N THR A 282 18.51 -14.99 4.01
CA THR A 282 18.31 -15.48 5.37
C THR A 282 16.85 -15.40 5.82
N LYS A 283 16.09 -14.41 5.32
CA LYS A 283 14.69 -14.19 5.68
C LYS A 283 13.91 -13.70 4.48
N ILE A 284 12.72 -14.27 4.26
CA ILE A 284 11.76 -13.80 3.27
C ILE A 284 10.42 -13.60 3.98
N THR A 285 9.83 -12.40 3.82
CA THR A 285 8.44 -12.13 4.20
C THR A 285 7.67 -11.81 2.94
N ASN A 286 6.50 -12.42 2.78
CA ASN A 286 5.62 -12.18 1.64
C ASN A 286 4.32 -11.56 2.14
N THR A 287 3.98 -10.40 1.59
CA THR A 287 2.72 -9.71 1.84
C THR A 287 1.95 -9.60 0.55
N ILE A 288 0.73 -10.13 0.55
CA ILE A 288 -0.23 -9.96 -0.56
C ILE A 288 -0.68 -8.50 -0.59
N ILE A 289 -0.69 -7.89 -1.77
CA ILE A 289 -1.13 -6.51 -1.94
C ILE A 289 -2.48 -6.49 -2.66
N ASP A 290 -3.40 -5.63 -2.22
CA ASP A 290 -4.65 -5.36 -2.91
C ASP A 290 -4.92 -3.85 -2.98
N PHE A 291 -5.47 -3.39 -4.10
CA PHE A 291 -6.04 -2.05 -4.19
C PHE A 291 -7.24 -1.94 -3.25
N PHE A 292 -7.14 -1.16 -2.18
CA PHE A 292 -8.17 -1.11 -1.15
C PHE A 292 -8.42 0.30 -0.63
N CYS A 293 -9.69 0.67 -0.48
CA CYS A 293 -10.10 1.97 0.04
C CYS A 293 -11.20 1.80 1.08
N ARG A 294 -10.93 2.27 2.32
CA ARG A 294 -11.86 2.23 3.47
C ARG A 294 -13.00 3.25 3.41
N CYS A 295 -13.24 3.90 2.27
CA CYS A 295 -14.30 4.89 2.16
C CYS A 295 -15.69 4.27 2.36
N SER A 296 -16.60 5.03 2.96
CA SER A 296 -17.99 4.63 3.15
C SER A 296 -18.89 5.86 3.16
N ALA A 297 -20.16 5.69 2.77
CA ALA A 297 -21.16 6.76 2.84
C ALA A 297 -21.22 7.37 4.25
N LYS A 298 -21.15 6.54 5.30
CA LYS A 298 -21.12 6.99 6.70
C LYS A 298 -19.92 7.91 6.99
N SER A 299 -18.73 7.54 6.54
CA SER A 299 -17.52 8.37 6.73
C SER A 299 -17.65 9.70 6.00
N PHE A 300 -18.22 9.70 4.79
CA PHE A 300 -18.47 10.92 4.04
C PHE A 300 -19.50 11.84 4.70
N LYS A 301 -20.65 11.30 5.13
CA LYS A 301 -21.66 12.05 5.89
C LYS A 301 -21.06 12.70 7.15
N SER A 302 -20.22 11.97 7.87
CA SER A 302 -19.52 12.51 9.04
C SER A 302 -18.62 13.70 8.71
N LYS A 303 -18.04 13.76 7.50
CA LYS A 303 -17.25 14.92 7.06
C LYS A 303 -18.13 16.10 6.68
N LEU A 304 -19.33 15.87 6.12
CA LEU A 304 -20.27 16.97 5.83
C LEU A 304 -20.71 17.72 7.09
N LEU A 305 -20.73 17.05 8.24
CA LEU A 305 -21.01 17.70 9.52
C LEU A 305 -19.97 18.77 9.90
N THR A 306 -18.77 18.79 9.29
CA THR A 306 -17.75 19.80 9.57
C THR A 306 -17.90 21.08 8.74
N LEU A 307 -18.76 21.07 7.71
CA LEU A 307 -19.06 22.22 6.85
C LEU A 307 -19.97 23.26 7.54
N GLY A 308 -20.79 22.81 8.50
CA GLY A 308 -21.75 23.65 9.20
C GLY A 308 -23.14 23.67 8.55
N LEU A 309 -24.10 24.25 9.27
CA LEU A 309 -25.54 24.18 8.93
C LEU A 309 -25.87 24.84 7.59
N ASP A 310 -25.34 26.03 7.35
CA ASP A 310 -25.67 26.83 6.17
C ASP A 310 -25.13 26.18 4.90
N GLU A 311 -23.92 25.63 4.94
CA GLU A 311 -23.32 24.92 3.81
C GLU A 311 -24.10 23.63 3.48
N VAL A 312 -24.51 22.85 4.49
CA VAL A 312 -25.32 21.64 4.26
C VAL A 312 -26.71 21.98 3.70
N LYS A 313 -27.36 23.05 4.19
CA LYS A 313 -28.64 23.55 3.62
C LYS A 313 -28.45 24.03 2.19
N TYR A 314 -27.34 24.71 1.89
CA TYR A 314 -26.99 25.12 0.54
C TYR A 314 -26.85 23.93 -0.40
N LEU A 315 -26.09 22.89 -0.01
CA LEU A 315 -25.93 21.66 -0.80
C LEU A 315 -27.28 20.99 -1.09
N SER A 316 -28.16 20.92 -0.08
CA SER A 316 -29.49 20.32 -0.22
C SER A 316 -30.40 21.08 -1.18
N THR A 317 -30.33 22.42 -1.23
CA THR A 317 -31.21 23.24 -2.09
C THR A 317 -30.72 23.31 -3.54
N HIS A 318 -29.43 23.12 -3.78
CA HIS A 318 -28.80 23.19 -5.10
C HIS A 318 -28.60 21.82 -5.77
N ASN A 319 -29.19 20.75 -5.22
CA ASN A 319 -29.04 19.36 -5.72
C ASN A 319 -27.59 18.88 -5.81
N HIS A 320 -26.71 19.38 -4.94
CA HIS A 320 -25.32 18.91 -4.83
C HIS A 320 -25.26 17.67 -3.93
N ASN A 321 -25.82 16.56 -4.41
CA ASN A 321 -26.01 15.35 -3.62
C ASN A 321 -24.98 14.25 -3.88
N GLN A 322 -24.07 14.42 -4.83
CA GLN A 322 -23.08 13.40 -5.17
C GLN A 322 -21.75 13.64 -4.45
N LEU A 323 -21.27 12.63 -3.75
CA LEU A 323 -19.95 12.62 -3.11
C LEU A 323 -19.05 11.63 -3.84
N ASN A 324 -17.89 12.11 -4.30
CA ASN A 324 -16.89 11.28 -4.96
C ASN A 324 -15.69 11.02 -4.04
N CYS A 325 -15.25 9.77 -3.96
CA CYS A 325 -14.01 9.43 -3.28
C CYS A 325 -12.80 9.56 -4.22
N ILE A 326 -11.98 10.59 -4.00
CA ILE A 326 -10.76 10.83 -4.78
C ILE A 326 -9.82 9.62 -4.87
N TYR A 327 -9.77 8.75 -3.85
CA TYR A 327 -8.86 7.60 -3.82
C TYR A 327 -9.30 6.37 -4.62
N CYS A 328 -10.61 6.16 -4.82
CA CYS A 328 -11.10 4.94 -5.46
C CYS A 328 -12.19 5.18 -6.50
N ASN A 329 -12.47 6.46 -6.75
CA ASN A 329 -13.48 7.01 -7.64
C ASN A 329 -14.91 6.48 -7.42
N LYS A 330 -15.21 6.04 -6.20
CA LYS A 330 -16.57 5.59 -5.86
C LYS A 330 -17.46 6.78 -5.56
N ASN A 331 -18.62 6.82 -6.22
CA ASN A 331 -19.67 7.80 -5.99
C ASN A 331 -20.63 7.32 -4.89
N TYR A 332 -21.09 8.26 -4.09
CA TYR A 332 -22.13 8.09 -3.09
C TYR A 332 -23.16 9.20 -3.29
N ASP A 333 -24.37 8.82 -3.64
CA ASP A 333 -25.46 9.77 -3.81
C ASP A 333 -26.22 9.91 -2.48
N LEU A 334 -26.35 11.14 -2.02
CA LEU A 334 -27.14 11.50 -0.85
C LEU A 334 -28.60 11.61 -1.22
N THR A 335 -29.43 11.04 -0.37
CA THR A 335 -30.89 11.15 -0.43
C THR A 335 -31.37 12.39 0.31
N VAL A 336 -32.62 12.78 0.06
CA VAL A 336 -33.28 13.87 0.81
C VAL A 336 -33.30 13.58 2.31
N ASP A 337 -33.48 12.32 2.69
CA ASP A 337 -33.50 11.93 4.10
C ASP A 337 -32.12 12.01 4.74
N ASP A 338 -31.05 11.77 3.98
CA ASP A 338 -29.67 11.99 4.45
C ASP A 338 -29.42 13.47 4.78
N PHE A 339 -29.92 14.40 3.94
CA PHE A 339 -29.81 15.83 4.22
C PHE A 339 -30.62 16.25 5.44
N LYS A 340 -31.85 15.73 5.61
CA LYS A 340 -32.66 15.99 6.81
C LYS A 340 -31.94 15.54 8.08
N GLU A 341 -31.36 14.34 8.05
CA GLU A 341 -30.58 13.79 9.17
C GLU A 341 -29.40 14.71 9.52
N LEU A 342 -28.61 15.12 8.52
CA LEU A 342 -27.46 16.01 8.72
C LEU A 342 -27.88 17.38 9.29
N ILE A 343 -28.93 17.99 8.74
CA ILE A 343 -29.46 19.29 9.18
C ILE A 343 -29.93 19.21 10.63
N GLN A 344 -30.67 18.16 10.98
CA GLN A 344 -31.17 17.98 12.34
C GLN A 344 -30.03 17.83 13.36
N ILE A 345 -28.98 17.08 13.02
CA ILE A 345 -27.79 16.94 13.87
C ILE A 345 -27.13 18.30 14.09
N LEU A 346 -26.97 19.10 13.02
CA LEU A 346 -26.32 20.41 13.09
C LEU A 346 -27.14 21.45 13.88
N GLU A 347 -28.47 21.47 13.71
CA GLU A 347 -29.36 22.34 14.48
C GLU A 347 -29.31 22.01 15.99
N ASN A 348 -29.29 20.72 16.34
CA ASN A 348 -29.16 20.30 17.73
C ASN A 348 -27.81 20.71 18.35
N ASN A 349 -26.72 20.57 17.59
CA ASN A 349 -25.39 20.98 18.04
C ASN A 349 -25.31 22.50 18.29
N ASN A 350 -25.91 23.31 17.41
CA ASN A 350 -25.96 24.76 17.57
C ASN A 350 -26.80 25.18 18.79
N ASN A 351 -27.94 24.53 19.01
CA ASN A 351 -28.80 24.81 20.16
C ASN A 351 -28.11 24.46 21.50
N ASN A 352 -27.37 23.34 21.55
CA ASN A 352 -26.61 22.96 22.74
C ASN A 352 -25.46 23.93 23.04
N ASN A 353 -24.76 24.42 22.02
CA ASN A 353 -23.72 25.43 22.19
C ASN A 353 -24.28 26.77 22.68
N ASN A 354 -25.45 27.19 22.18
CA ASN A 354 -26.12 28.41 22.63
C ASN A 354 -26.65 28.30 24.07
N ASN A 355 -27.15 27.13 24.48
CA ASN A 355 -27.60 26.91 25.86
C ASN A 355 -26.45 26.86 26.87
N ASN A 356 -25.30 26.31 26.50
CA ASN A 356 -24.11 26.30 27.36
C ASN A 356 -23.49 27.69 27.52
N ASN A 357 -23.50 28.53 26.48
CA ASN A 357 -23.00 29.91 26.56
C ASN A 357 -23.90 30.85 27.39
N ASN A 358 -25.19 30.51 27.57
CA ASN A 358 -26.10 31.27 28.43
C ASN A 358 -26.04 30.85 29.91
N GLY A 359 -25.27 29.81 30.26
CA GLY A 359 -25.16 29.27 31.63
C GLY A 359 -24.09 29.92 32.52
N ASP A 360 -23.13 30.67 31.95
CA ASP A 360 -21.96 31.20 32.67
C ASP A 360 -22.04 32.71 33.01
N SER A 361 -23.24 33.29 32.99
CA SER A 361 -23.47 34.71 33.32
C SER A 361 -23.97 34.95 34.75
N SER A 362 -23.57 34.13 35.73
CA SER A 362 -23.88 34.40 37.14
C SER A 362 -22.81 33.93 38.14
N SER A 363 -21.73 34.71 38.31
CA SER A 363 -21.06 34.81 39.61
C SER A 363 -20.20 36.06 39.76
N THR A 364 -20.56 36.85 40.78
CA THR A 364 -19.76 37.78 41.60
C THR A 364 -19.22 39.09 40.97
N LYS A 365 -19.96 40.18 41.21
CA LYS A 365 -19.38 41.52 41.43
C LYS A 365 -18.44 41.48 42.65
N PRO A 366 -17.22 42.04 42.57
CA PRO A 366 -16.51 42.52 43.75
C PRO A 366 -17.05 43.89 44.13
N SER A 367 -17.34 44.04 45.42
CA SER A 367 -17.63 45.31 46.09
C SER A 367 -16.38 46.18 46.24
N GLU A 368 -16.47 47.44 45.83
CA GLU A 368 -15.83 48.59 46.48
C GLU A 368 -16.85 49.72 46.61
#